data_AF-A0A3B8U8Q5-F1
#
_entry.id   AF-A0A3B8U8Q5-F1
#
_cell.length_a   1.000
_cell.length_b   1.000
_cell.length_c   1.000
_cell.angle_alpha   90.00
_cell.angle_beta   90.00
_cell.angle_gamma   90.00
#
_symmetry.space_group_name_H-M   'P 1'
#
loop_
_entity.id
_entity.type
_entity.pdbx_description
1 polymer ?
#
loop_
_entity_poly.entity_id
_entity_poly.type
_entity_poly.pdbx_seq_one_letter_code
_entity_poly.pdbx_strand_id
1 'polypeptide(L)' 'MTLMFSMLYYLRKNFLPRESTIAVVGANWGSHVIEISKLWPQSTLYAFEPNPRVYPASMKISLKSPSITQ' A
#
# COMPACT_ATOMS: atom_id res chain seq x y z
N MET A 1 11.77 -1.92 12.62
CA MET A 1 10.59 -2.48 11.91
C MET A 1 9.32 -2.55 12.78
N THR A 2 9.40 -2.84 14.08
CA THR A 2 8.21 -3.11 14.93
C THR A 2 7.26 -1.91 15.14
N LEU A 3 7.78 -0.69 15.23
CA LEU A 3 6.97 0.50 15.55
C LEU A 3 5.96 0.84 14.44
N MET A 4 6.39 0.72 13.19
CA MET A 4 5.54 1.09 12.05
C MET A 4 4.41 0.11 11.81
N PHE A 5 4.70 -1.20 11.91
CA PHE A 5 3.69 -2.24 11.78
C PHE A 5 2.60 -2.08 12.85
N SER A 6 2.99 -1.70 14.06
CA SER A 6 2.05 -1.41 15.16
C SER A 6 1.14 -0.21 14.86
N MET A 7 1.67 0.83 14.21
CA MET A 7 0.89 2.01 13.84
C MET A 7 -0.10 1.71 12.71
N LEU A 8 0.32 1.02 11.64
CA LEU A 8 -0.57 0.63 10.55
C LEU A 8 -1.68 -0.31 11.04
N TYR A 9 -1.35 -1.26 11.93
CA TYR A 9 -2.34 -2.13 12.55
C TYR A 9 -3.33 -1.35 13.42
N TYR A 10 -2.86 -0.38 14.21
CA TYR A 10 -3.71 0.49 15.01
C TYR A 10 -4.65 1.33 14.13
N LEU A 11 -4.14 1.88 13.02
CA LEU A 11 -4.95 2.63 12.05
C LEU A 11 -6.03 1.76 11.42
N ARG A 12 -5.68 0.54 10.98
CA ARG A 12 -6.65 -0.43 10.46
C ARG A 12 -7.74 -0.78 11.45
N LYS A 13 -7.36 -1.00 12.72
CA LYS A 13 -8.30 -1.46 13.74
C LYS A 13 -9.31 -0.36 14.13
N ASN A 14 -8.89 0.90 14.13
CA ASN A 14 -9.66 1.98 14.74
C ASN A 14 -10.20 3.03 13.77
N PHE A 15 -9.59 3.21 12.60
CA PHE A 15 -9.87 4.39 11.76
C PHE A 15 -10.19 4.07 10.31
N LEU A 16 -9.57 3.03 9.73
CA LEU A 16 -9.72 2.75 8.30
C LEU A 16 -10.58 1.51 8.04
N PRO A 17 -11.55 1.58 7.10
CA PRO A 17 -12.38 0.44 6.76
C PRO A 17 -11.56 -0.67 6.09
N ARG A 18 -12.12 -1.88 6.12
CA ARG A 18 -11.50 -3.09 5.57
C ARG A 18 -11.26 -2.99 4.05
N GLU A 19 -12.18 -2.33 3.37
CA GLU A 19 -12.10 -1.93 1.97
C GLU A 19 -11.91 -0.42 1.90
N SER A 20 -10.76 0.01 1.40
CA SER A 20 -10.35 1.40 1.32
C SER A 20 -9.68 1.68 -0.03
N THR A 21 -9.62 2.95 -0.40
CA THR A 21 -8.67 3.43 -1.42
C THR A 21 -7.55 4.16 -0.69
N ILE A 22 -6.32 3.65 -0.81
CA ILE A 22 -5.17 4.14 -0.06
C ILE A 22 -4.14 4.70 -1.03
N ALA A 23 -3.78 5.98 -0.85
CA ALA A 23 -2.67 6.60 -1.57
C ALA A 23 -1.44 6.66 -0.67
N VAL A 24 -0.32 6.11 -1.13
CA VAL A 24 0.99 6.15 -0.46
C VAL A 24 1.88 7.11 -1.22
N VAL A 25 2.17 8.26 -0.62
CA VAL A 25 3.06 9.29 -1.19
C VAL A 25 4.45 9.13 -0.60
N GLY A 26 5.49 9.17 -1.45
CA GLY A 26 6.86 8.88 -1.04
C GLY A 26 7.10 7.38 -0.85
N ALA A 27 6.58 6.57 -1.77
CA ALA A 27 6.63 5.11 -1.70
C ALA A 27 8.06 4.54 -1.68
N ASN A 28 9.06 5.33 -2.11
CA ASN A 28 10.47 4.98 -2.12
C ASN A 28 10.68 3.61 -2.78
N TRP A 29 11.37 2.68 -2.12
CA TRP A 29 11.60 1.31 -2.61
C TRP A 29 10.38 0.37 -2.46
N GLY A 30 9.23 0.84 -1.97
CA GLY A 30 7.98 0.09 -1.94
C GLY A 30 7.81 -0.90 -0.77
N SER A 31 8.78 -1.05 0.14
CA SER A 31 8.68 -1.96 1.29
C SER A 31 7.45 -1.69 2.16
N HIS A 32 7.13 -0.41 2.38
CA HIS A 32 5.96 0.03 3.14
C HIS A 32 4.66 -0.26 2.39
N VAL A 33 4.66 -0.14 1.06
CA VAL A 33 3.50 -0.44 0.21
C VAL A 33 3.13 -1.92 0.34
N ILE A 34 4.13 -2.81 0.39
CA ILE A 34 3.93 -4.26 0.60
C ILE A 34 3.34 -4.56 1.99
N GLU A 35 3.78 -3.86 3.03
CA GLU A 35 3.21 -4.05 4.37
C GLU A 35 1.77 -3.58 4.45
N ILE A 36 1.46 -2.41 3.86
CA ILE A 36 0.08 -1.89 3.79
C ILE A 36 -0.79 -2.84 2.97
N SER A 37 -0.30 -3.40 1.85
CA SER A 37 -1.10 -4.31 1.03
C SER A 37 -1.44 -5.62 1.74
N LYS A 38 -0.57 -6.10 2.62
CA LYS A 38 -0.84 -7.27 3.48
C LYS A 38 -1.88 -6.96 4.55
N LEU A 39 -1.88 -5.73 5.08
CA LEU A 39 -2.84 -5.31 6.10
C LEU A 39 -4.22 -4.98 5.51
N TRP A 40 -4.29 -4.48 4.28
CA TRP A 40 -5.52 -4.17 3.55
C TRP A 40 -5.63 -4.96 2.23
N PRO A 41 -5.81 -6.29 2.29
CA PRO A 41 -5.78 -7.14 1.09
C PRO A 41 -6.95 -6.91 0.12
N GLN A 42 -8.01 -6.23 0.56
CA GLN A 42 -9.22 -5.94 -0.24
C GLN A 42 -9.26 -4.48 -0.71
N SER A 43 -8.22 -3.70 -0.40
CA SER A 43 -8.16 -2.28 -0.75
C SER A 43 -7.41 -2.05 -2.06
N THR A 44 -7.71 -0.92 -2.70
CA THR A 44 -6.92 -0.43 -3.82
C THR A 44 -5.80 0.46 -3.30
N LEU A 45 -4.55 0.16 -3.65
CA LEU A 45 -3.38 0.95 -3.28
C LEU A 45 -2.80 1.66 -4.50
N TYR A 46 -2.60 2.97 -4.37
CA TYR A 46 -1.84 3.78 -5.31
C TYR A 46 -0.54 4.22 -4.64
N ALA A 47 0.59 3.93 -5.27
CA ALA A 47 1.91 4.31 -4.77
C ALA A 47 2.52 5.38 -5.68
N PHE A 48 2.94 6.50 -5.09
CA PHE A 48 3.56 7.62 -5.78
C PHE A 48 4.96 7.86 -5.23
N GLU A 49 5.94 7.93 -6.12
CA GLU A 49 7.33 8.27 -5.79
C GLU A 49 7.81 9.39 -6.72
N PRO A 50 7.99 10.62 -6.23
CA PRO A 50 8.41 11.74 -7.06
C PRO A 50 9.89 11.67 -7.46
N ASN A 51 10.72 10.87 -6.80
CA ASN A 51 12.13 10.72 -7.13
C ASN A 51 12.31 9.74 -8.31
N PRO A 52 12.71 10.23 -9.50
CA PRO A 52 12.86 9.40 -10.69
C PRO A 52 14.01 8.38 -10.57
N ARG A 53 14.91 8.51 -9.57
CA ARG A 53 15.97 7.53 -9.32
C ARG A 53 15.46 6.28 -8.61
N VAL A 54 14.34 6.39 -7.90
CA VAL A 54 13.74 5.29 -7.12
C VAL A 54 12.50 4.73 -7.82
N TYR A 55 11.84 5.57 -8.61
CA TYR A 55 10.69 5.23 -9.46
C TYR A 55 10.82 3.92 -10.27
N PRO A 56 11.95 3.59 -10.95
CA PRO A 56 12.03 2.43 -11.84
C PRO A 56 12.00 1.09 -11.10
N ALA A 57 12.45 1.07 -9.83
CA ALA A 57 12.43 -0.13 -8.99
C ALA A 57 11.03 -0.41 -8.40
N SER A 58 10.19 0.62 -8.31
CA SER A 58 8.85 0.56 -7.70
C SER A 58 7.73 0.13 -8.65
N MET A 59 7.98 0.11 -9.97
CA MET A 59 6.97 -0.10 -11.01
C MET A 59 6.43 -1.54 -11.10
N LYS A 60 6.94 -2.49 -10.30
CA LYS A 60 6.55 -3.92 -10.33
C LYS A 60 5.74 -4.37 -9.11
N ILE A 61 4.92 -3.48 -8.55
CA ILE A 61 3.88 -3.84 -7.57
C ILE A 61 2.52 -3.43 -8.14
N SER A 62 2.08 -4.12 -9.19
CA SER A 62 0.68 -4.13 -9.59
C SER A 62 -0.01 -5.26 -8.82
N LEU A 63 -0.52 -4.95 -7.62
CA LEU A 63 -1.36 -5.89 -6.89
C LEU A 63 -2.78 -5.82 -7.48
N LYS A 64 -2.96 -6.43 -8.65
CA LYS A 64 -4.29 -6.89 -9.06
C LYS A 64 -4.59 -8.15 -8.25
N SER A 65 -5.57 -8.08 -7.36
CA SER A 65 -6.33 -9.27 -6.97
C SER A 65 -7.67 -9.27 -7.76
N PRO A 66 -8.16 -10.43 -8.23
CA PRO A 66 -8.96 -10.52 -9.45
C PRO A 66 -10.46 -10.24 -9.29
N SER A 67 -11.02 -9.80 -10.43
CA SER A 67 -12.39 -9.94 -10.99
C SER A 67 -13.58 -9.24 -10.33
N ILE A 68 -14.15 -8.26 -11.06
CA ILE A 68 -15.57 -8.29 -11.46
C ILE A 68 -15.67 -7.96 -12.97
N THR A 69 -16.28 -8.89 -13.68
CA THR A 69 -16.78 -8.83 -15.06
C THR A 69 -17.93 -7.83 -15.16
N GLN A 70 -17.88 -6.93 -16.14
CA GLN A 70 -18.98 -6.65 -17.09
C GLN A 70 -18.45 -5.82 -18.25
#